data_AF-A0A932T8E1-F1
#
_entry.id   AF-A0A932T8E1-F1
#
_cell.length_a   1.000
_cell.length_b   1.000
_cell.length_c   1.000
_cell.angle_alpha   90.00
_cell.angle_beta   90.00
_cell.angle_gamma   90.00
#
_symmetry.space_group_name_H-M   'P 1'
#
loop_
_entity.id
_entity.type
_entity.pdbx_description
1 polymer ?
#
loop_
_entity_poly.entity_id
_entity_poly.type
_entity_poly.pdbx_seq_one_letter_code
_entity_poly.pdbx_strand_id
1 'polypeptide(L)'
;EKGGPTLLEIKTYRYKGHSMSDPQKYRTKEELEEYKERDPIDHVLNTLKTEYQVSDEEINVIDERVKDQVAECVQFAEESPWPSDDELLKDVYVQEDYPFIVD
;
A
#
# COMPACT_ATOMS: atom_id res chain seq x y z
N GLU A 1 20.42 31.21 -1.54
CA GLU A 1 20.26 30.15 -0.52
C GLU A 1 20.12 28.79 -1.22
N LYS A 2 20.74 27.72 -0.71
CA LYS A 2 20.86 26.39 -1.38
C LYS A 2 19.84 25.37 -0.84
N GLY A 3 18.54 25.66 -0.89
CA GLY A 3 17.45 24.68 -0.67
C GLY A 3 17.67 23.66 0.45
N GLY A 4 17.46 24.07 1.71
CA GLY A 4 17.49 23.17 2.87
C GLY A 4 16.26 22.26 2.99
N PRO A 5 16.19 21.44 4.05
CA PRO A 5 15.04 20.55 4.25
C PRO A 5 13.73 21.33 4.38
N THR A 6 12.64 20.71 3.95
CA THR A 6 11.28 21.25 4.05
C THR A 6 10.38 20.22 4.73
N LEU A 7 9.54 20.66 5.66
CA LEU A 7 8.46 19.85 6.21
C LEU A 7 7.21 20.01 5.34
N LEU A 8 6.62 18.90 4.93
CA LEU A 8 5.33 18.87 4.25
C LEU A 8 4.33 18.07 5.11
N GLU A 9 3.18 18.67 5.42
CA GLU A 9 2.07 17.98 6.06
C GLU A 9 1.04 17.60 4.98
N ILE A 10 0.96 16.30 4.68
CA ILE A 10 -0.03 15.76 3.74
C ILE A 10 -1.22 15.25 4.54
N LYS A 11 -2.29 16.03 4.54
CA LYS A 11 -3.54 15.66 5.22
C LYS A 11 -4.29 14.65 4.36
N THR A 12 -4.35 13.42 4.86
CA THR A 12 -5.05 12.29 4.21
C THR A 12 -5.96 11.60 5.22
N TYR A 13 -6.70 10.61 4.75
CA TYR A 13 -7.65 9.86 5.56
C TYR A 13 -7.56 8.37 5.30
N ARG A 14 -7.62 7.57 6.38
CA ARG A 14 -7.59 6.11 6.27
C ARG A 14 -8.99 5.53 6.42
N TYR A 15 -9.50 4.89 5.37
CA TYR A 15 -10.85 4.34 5.39
C TYR A 15 -11.05 3.11 6.28
N LYS A 16 -9.99 2.37 6.60
CA LYS A 16 -10.03 1.21 7.51
C LYS A 16 -9.56 1.58 8.92
N GLY A 17 -9.63 0.63 9.85
CA GLY A 17 -9.18 0.77 11.24
C GLY A 17 -7.67 0.76 11.38
N HIS A 18 -7.21 0.93 12.63
CA HIS A 18 -5.81 1.00 13.03
C HIS A 18 -4.99 -0.12 12.38
N SER A 19 -5.59 -1.30 12.43
CA SER A 19 -5.15 -2.54 11.83
C SER A 19 -6.38 -3.38 11.48
N MET A 20 -6.17 -4.60 10.99
CA MET A 20 -7.23 -5.57 10.73
C MET A 20 -8.10 -5.91 11.95
N SER A 21 -7.57 -5.75 13.17
CA SER A 21 -8.29 -6.06 14.41
C SER A 21 -9.05 -4.87 15.01
N ASP A 22 -8.91 -3.67 14.46
CA ASP A 22 -9.50 -2.46 15.04
C ASP A 22 -10.94 -2.18 14.52
N PRO A 23 -11.94 -2.18 15.44
CA PRO A 23 -13.34 -1.91 15.09
C PRO A 23 -13.69 -0.43 14.88
N GLN A 24 -12.76 0.52 15.00
CA GLN A 24 -12.94 1.94 14.63
C GLN A 24 -13.96 2.73 15.47
N LYS A 25 -14.12 2.40 16.75
CA LYS A 25 -15.14 3.02 17.62
C LYS A 25 -14.87 4.48 18.00
N TYR A 26 -13.73 5.04 17.59
CA TYR A 26 -13.29 6.40 17.94
C TYR A 26 -13.65 7.46 16.89
N ARG A 27 -14.32 7.08 15.80
CA ARG A 27 -14.79 8.00 14.76
C ARG A 27 -16.23 7.71 14.39
N THR A 28 -16.89 8.68 13.80
CA THR A 28 -18.26 8.53 13.30
C THR A 28 -18.26 7.95 11.88
N LYS A 29 -19.40 7.43 11.46
CA LYS A 29 -19.55 6.96 10.07
C LYS A 29 -19.64 8.15 9.12
N GLU A 30 -20.26 9.22 9.58
CA GLU A 30 -20.47 10.46 8.85
C GLU A 30 -19.11 11.11 8.48
N GLU A 31 -18.16 11.14 9.41
CA GLU A 31 -16.80 11.61 9.14
C GLU A 31 -16.14 10.76 8.04
N LEU A 32 -16.23 9.43 8.13
CA LEU A 32 -15.66 8.54 7.12
C LEU A 32 -16.26 8.77 5.72
N GLU A 33 -17.60 8.90 5.62
CA GLU A 33 -18.25 9.12 4.34
C GLU A 33 -17.91 10.49 3.75
N GLU A 34 -17.82 11.56 4.55
CA GLU A 34 -17.36 12.88 4.08
C GLU A 34 -15.95 12.81 3.45
N TYR A 35 -15.05 12.01 4.01
CA TYR A 35 -13.71 11.83 3.46
C TYR A 35 -13.65 10.93 2.23
N LYS A 36 -14.63 10.04 2.02
CA LYS A 36 -14.72 9.25 0.78
C LYS A 36 -15.16 10.08 -0.41
N GLU A 37 -15.94 11.14 -0.20
CA GLU A 37 -16.25 12.12 -1.26
C GLU A 37 -15.00 12.85 -1.78
N ARG A 38 -13.88 12.75 -1.05
CA ARG A 38 -12.57 13.32 -1.39
C ARG A 38 -11.57 12.25 -1.84
N ASP A 39 -12.04 11.10 -2.31
CA ASP A 39 -11.16 10.02 -2.74
C ASP A 39 -10.21 10.52 -3.85
N PRO A 40 -8.88 10.41 -3.66
CA PRO A 40 -7.91 10.89 -4.65
C PRO A 40 -7.98 10.09 -5.97
N ILE A 41 -8.39 8.82 -5.94
CA ILE A 41 -8.55 7.99 -7.14
C ILE A 41 -9.72 8.53 -7.97
N ASP A 42 -10.87 8.81 -7.35
CA ASP A 42 -12.03 9.38 -8.04
C ASP A 42 -11.73 10.78 -8.58
N HIS A 43 -11.01 11.60 -7.82
CA HIS A 43 -10.59 12.92 -8.27
C HIS A 43 -9.69 12.85 -9.51
N VAL A 44 -8.69 11.96 -9.51
CA VAL A 44 -7.80 11.75 -10.66
C VAL A 44 -8.56 11.16 -11.83
N LEU A 45 -9.45 10.17 -11.60
CA LEU A 45 -10.29 9.58 -12.64
C LEU A 45 -11.14 10.64 -13.33
N ASN A 46 -11.80 11.52 -12.56
CA ASN A 46 -12.58 12.61 -13.12
C ASN A 46 -11.71 13.54 -13.97
N THR A 47 -10.52 13.91 -13.47
CA THR A 47 -9.55 14.74 -14.22
C THR A 47 -9.16 14.08 -15.55
N LEU A 48 -8.85 12.78 -15.54
CA LEU A 48 -8.49 12.03 -16.74
C LEU A 48 -9.63 12.02 -17.77
N LYS A 49 -10.88 11.87 -17.33
CA LYS A 49 -12.04 11.88 -18.22
C LYS A 49 -12.33 13.26 -18.79
N THR A 50 -12.30 14.30 -17.95
CA THR A 50 -12.74 15.65 -18.35
C THR A 50 -11.68 16.44 -19.10
N GLU A 51 -10.41 16.34 -18.69
CA GLU A 51 -9.32 17.14 -19.25
C GLU A 51 -8.53 16.36 -20.32
N TYR A 52 -8.38 15.06 -20.14
CA TYR A 52 -7.54 14.21 -20.99
C TYR A 52 -8.33 13.27 -21.90
N GLN A 53 -9.67 13.29 -21.82
CA GLN A 53 -10.59 12.50 -22.66
C GLN A 53 -10.30 10.99 -22.62
N VAL A 54 -9.80 10.48 -21.50
CA VAL A 54 -9.59 9.05 -21.30
C VAL A 54 -10.95 8.35 -21.23
N SER A 55 -11.12 7.31 -22.04
CA SER A 55 -12.37 6.55 -22.13
C SER A 55 -12.56 5.56 -20.98
N ASP A 56 -13.80 5.13 -20.76
CA ASP A 56 -14.11 4.08 -19.79
C ASP A 56 -13.44 2.76 -20.18
N GLU A 57 -13.34 2.45 -21.47
CA GLU A 57 -12.62 1.28 -21.98
C GLU A 57 -11.13 1.30 -21.61
N GLU A 58 -10.46 2.46 -21.75
CA GLU A 58 -9.05 2.60 -21.37
C GLU A 58 -8.84 2.44 -19.86
N ILE A 59 -9.75 2.99 -19.04
CA ILE A 59 -9.71 2.79 -17.58
C ILE A 59 -9.92 1.32 -17.22
N ASN A 60 -10.91 0.65 -17.83
CA ASN A 60 -11.17 -0.76 -17.59
C ASN A 60 -9.96 -1.65 -17.94
N VAL A 61 -9.23 -1.33 -19.02
CA VAL A 61 -7.99 -2.06 -19.37
C VAL A 61 -6.94 -1.93 -18.26
N ILE A 62 -6.82 -0.75 -17.63
CA ILE A 62 -5.90 -0.54 -16.50
C ILE A 62 -6.37 -1.34 -15.28
N ASP A 63 -7.66 -1.29 -14.96
CA ASP A 63 -8.22 -1.98 -13.79
C ASP A 63 -8.05 -3.50 -13.88
N GLU A 64 -8.36 -4.10 -15.04
CA GLU A 64 -8.18 -5.54 -15.24
C GLU A 64 -6.70 -5.94 -15.14
N ARG A 65 -5.79 -5.17 -15.77
CA ARG A 65 -4.36 -5.43 -15.65
C ARG A 65 -3.87 -5.39 -14.20
N VAL A 66 -4.36 -4.42 -13.40
CA VAL A 66 -3.98 -4.31 -11.99
C VAL A 66 -4.56 -5.46 -11.16
N LYS A 67 -5.80 -5.87 -11.42
CA LYS A 67 -6.42 -7.03 -10.75
C LYS A 67 -5.63 -8.31 -11.03
N ASP A 68 -5.30 -8.56 -12.29
CA ASP A 68 -4.53 -9.73 -12.70
C ASP A 68 -3.16 -9.74 -12.02
N GLN A 69 -2.46 -8.61 -12.05
CA GLN A 69 -1.15 -8.48 -11.38
C GLN A 69 -1.24 -8.72 -9.87
N VAL A 70 -2.27 -8.20 -9.19
CA VAL A 70 -2.47 -8.44 -7.75
C VAL A 70 -2.79 -9.91 -7.49
N ALA A 71 -3.60 -10.56 -8.33
CA ALA A 71 -3.90 -11.98 -8.21
C ALA A 71 -2.64 -12.85 -8.37
N GLU A 72 -1.80 -12.56 -9.36
CA GLU A 72 -0.51 -13.22 -9.55
C GLU A 72 0.42 -13.04 -8.34
N CYS A 73 0.49 -11.82 -7.77
CA CYS A 73 1.27 -11.55 -6.56
C CYS A 73 0.76 -12.35 -5.35
N VAL A 74 -0.55 -12.46 -5.17
CA VAL A 74 -1.16 -13.24 -4.09
C VAL A 74 -0.86 -14.72 -4.28
N GLN A 75 -1.06 -15.26 -5.47
CA GLN A 75 -0.76 -16.66 -5.77
C GLN A 75 0.72 -16.97 -5.50
N PHE A 76 1.63 -16.13 -5.98
CA PHE A 76 3.06 -16.28 -5.71
C PHE A 76 3.38 -16.29 -4.21
N ALA A 77 2.75 -15.40 -3.43
CA ALA A 77 2.96 -15.34 -1.99
C ALA A 77 2.41 -16.57 -1.25
N GLU A 78 1.25 -17.10 -1.67
CA GLU A 78 0.62 -18.29 -1.08
C GLU A 78 1.36 -19.59 -1.44
N GLU A 79 1.91 -19.68 -2.66
CA GLU A 79 2.64 -20.85 -3.16
C GLU A 79 4.12 -20.84 -2.75
N SER A 80 4.64 -19.71 -2.28
CA SER A 80 6.02 -19.59 -1.83
C SER A 80 6.28 -20.53 -0.65
N PRO A 81 7.39 -21.29 -0.65
CA PRO A 81 7.73 -22.12 0.48
C PRO A 81 8.02 -21.26 1.70
N TRP A 82 7.76 -21.82 2.89
CA TRP A 82 8.27 -21.23 4.12
C TRP A 82 9.80 -21.09 4.07
N PRO A 83 10.37 -20.02 4.65
CA PRO A 83 11.81 -19.93 4.81
C PRO A 83 12.32 -21.10 5.64
N SER A 84 13.56 -21.52 5.39
CA SER A 84 14.21 -22.52 6.23
C SER A 84 14.51 -21.95 7.62
N ASP A 85 14.58 -22.82 8.63
CA ASP A 85 14.80 -22.40 10.02
C ASP A 85 16.11 -21.60 10.20
N ASP A 86 17.12 -21.84 9.36
CA ASP A 86 18.39 -21.11 9.40
C ASP A 86 18.27 -19.63 8.98
N GLU A 87 17.23 -19.25 8.26
CA GLU A 87 16.96 -17.84 7.92
C GLU A 87 16.68 -16.98 9.15
N LEU A 88 16.21 -17.58 10.25
CA LEU A 88 15.98 -16.87 11.52
C LEU A 88 17.23 -16.18 12.06
N LEU A 89 18.41 -16.69 11.69
CA LEU A 89 19.70 -16.34 12.25
C LEU A 89 20.53 -15.42 11.34
N LYS A 90 20.07 -15.20 10.10
CA LYS A 90 20.74 -14.37 9.10
C LYS A 90 20.40 -12.88 9.28
N ASP A 91 21.16 -12.02 8.61
CA ASP A 91 20.98 -10.56 8.56
C ASP A 91 21.08 -9.78 9.89
N VAL A 92 21.48 -10.43 10.98
CA VAL A 92 21.76 -9.76 12.27
C VAL A 92 23.06 -8.95 12.21
N TYR A 93 24.09 -9.53 11.60
CA TYR A 93 25.38 -8.89 11.35
C TYR A 93 25.80 -9.14 9.90
N VAL A 94 26.56 -8.20 9.34
CA VAL A 94 27.15 -8.35 7.99
C VAL A 94 28.28 -9.39 7.98
N GLN A 95 28.89 -9.67 9.15
CA GLN A 95 29.97 -10.64 9.28
C GLN A 95 29.46 -12.07 9.10
N GLU A 96 30.03 -12.78 8.14
CA GLU A 96 29.69 -14.18 7.85
C GLU A 96 30.19 -15.16 8.94
N ASP A 97 31.22 -14.77 9.70
CA ASP A 97 31.90 -15.61 10.70
C ASP A 97 31.47 -15.30 12.14
N TYR A 98 30.25 -14.78 12.32
CA TYR A 98 29.78 -14.31 13.63
C TYR A 98 29.63 -15.47 14.65
N PRO A 99 30.42 -15.49 15.74
CA PRO A 99 30.69 -16.72 16.50
C PRO A 99 29.66 -17.07 17.59
N PHE A 100 28.54 -16.34 17.68
CA PHE A 100 27.57 -16.46 18.79
C PHE A 100 26.17 -16.95 18.36
N ILE A 101 26.00 -17.41 17.13
CA ILE A 101 24.67 -17.77 16.56
C ILE A 101 24.57 -19.27 16.20
N VAL A 102 25.42 -20.14 16.73
CA VAL A 102 25.39 -21.59 16.46
C VAL A 102 25.33 -22.38 17.77
N ASP A 103 24.16 -22.94 18.06
CA ASP A 103 23.98 -24.13 18.91
C ASP A 103 23.71 -25.34 17.98
#